data_AF-A0A0G4EJ11-F1
#
_entry.id   AF-A0A0G4EJ11-F1
#
_cell.length_a   1.000
_cell.length_b   1.000
_cell.length_c   1.000
_cell.angle_alpha   90.00
_cell.angle_beta   90.00
_cell.angle_gamma   90.00
#
_symmetry.space_group_name_H-M   'P 1'
#
loop_
_entity.id
_entity.type
_entity.pdbx_description
1 polymer ?
#
loop_
_entity_poly.entity_id
_entity_poly.type
_entity_poly.pdbx_seq_one_letter_code
_entity_poly.pdbx_strand_id
1 'polypeptide(L)'
;MKVTLLGTGSPQPRADRFGAANLVQHDGTSLLIDAGSGVTQRLAALGVSGRDITAVLLTHMHSDHVIDLYQFIISSWHQGRSKPQRIIGPPGTRAFITELMACWHKERSDRIAFEQRPSTIALDIHIEELHPTEPEPITLGGLVVQPVVVDHKPIEHAYGFAISTTGEEERAVFSGDTRWCGALVEAARGCDVLVHEVFIKRAMPVSEGVRTAATVEATASYHTLSSEVGKLAAEAQVGVLLLNHFAPPVFDKDALMAEVGSDFDGPVVIGEDLMQYDIPTKTLRAQMPLAAPSQQVLVRLSPYNKPGNAHASTASNGSNGSI
;
A
#
# COMPACT_ATOMS: atom_id res chain seq x y z
N MET A 1 -6.02 14.58 -2.95
CA MET A 1 -5.05 13.57 -2.49
C MET A 1 -5.03 12.41 -3.48
N LYS A 2 -3.85 11.83 -3.72
CA LYS A 2 -3.62 10.78 -4.71
C LYS A 2 -2.85 9.63 -4.09
N VAL A 3 -3.37 8.40 -4.22
CA VAL A 3 -2.77 7.17 -3.71
C VAL A 3 -2.25 6.35 -4.88
N THR A 4 -1.00 5.89 -4.82
CA THR A 4 -0.40 5.01 -5.83
C THR A 4 0.16 3.77 -5.17
N LEU A 5 -0.23 2.59 -5.65
CA LEU A 5 0.37 1.33 -5.24
C LEU A 5 1.69 1.17 -5.98
N LEU A 6 2.84 1.35 -5.32
CA LEU A 6 4.13 1.20 -5.99
C LEU A 6 4.46 -0.28 -6.17
N GLY A 7 4.21 -1.09 -5.15
CA GLY A 7 4.37 -2.54 -5.17
C GLY A 7 3.30 -3.21 -4.32
N THR A 8 2.76 -4.31 -4.86
CA THR A 8 1.58 -5.02 -4.34
C THR A 8 1.86 -6.46 -3.91
N GLY A 9 3.13 -6.86 -3.92
CA GLY A 9 3.60 -8.20 -3.59
C GLY A 9 3.71 -8.45 -2.08
N SER A 10 4.27 -9.61 -1.78
CA SER A 10 4.55 -10.15 -0.45
C SER A 10 5.98 -10.73 -0.47
N PRO A 11 6.48 -11.47 0.55
CA PRO A 11 7.88 -11.92 0.57
C PRO A 11 8.30 -12.77 -0.62
N GLN A 12 7.37 -13.47 -1.27
CA GLN A 12 7.67 -14.23 -2.48
C GLN A 12 7.77 -13.29 -3.69
N PRO A 13 8.95 -13.17 -4.34
CA PRO A 13 9.15 -12.22 -5.42
C PRO A 13 8.37 -12.63 -6.67
N ARG A 14 7.81 -11.63 -7.38
CA ARG A 14 7.28 -11.78 -8.74
C ARG A 14 7.81 -10.66 -9.64
N ALA A 15 7.91 -10.93 -10.94
CA ALA A 15 8.40 -9.95 -11.91
C ALA A 15 7.42 -8.78 -12.14
N ASP A 16 6.14 -9.02 -11.87
CA ASP A 16 4.99 -8.15 -12.11
C ASP A 16 4.29 -7.69 -10.82
N ARG A 17 4.83 -8.03 -9.65
CA ARG A 17 4.43 -7.49 -8.34
C ARG A 17 5.65 -7.27 -7.45
N PHE A 18 6.00 -6.01 -7.24
CA PHE A 18 7.11 -5.55 -6.41
C PHE A 18 6.73 -5.60 -4.93
N GLY A 19 7.72 -5.51 -4.04
CA GLY A 19 7.48 -5.57 -2.59
C GLY A 19 6.58 -4.42 -2.11
N ALA A 20 5.96 -4.61 -0.94
CA ALA A 20 4.98 -3.68 -0.40
C ALA A 20 5.52 -2.25 -0.32
N ALA A 21 4.90 -1.34 -1.07
CA ALA A 21 5.19 0.08 -1.04
C ALA A 21 4.03 0.88 -1.63
N ASN A 22 3.67 2.00 -1.00
CA ASN A 22 2.61 2.90 -1.45
C ASN A 22 3.08 4.35 -1.43
N LEU A 23 2.53 5.19 -2.31
CA LEU A 23 2.83 6.61 -2.38
C LEU A 23 1.54 7.43 -2.20
N VAL A 24 1.57 8.37 -1.27
CA VAL A 24 0.48 9.36 -1.08
C VAL A 24 1.00 10.74 -1.46
N GLN A 25 0.28 11.44 -2.33
CA GLN A 25 0.65 12.79 -2.79
C GLN A 25 -0.50 13.79 -2.63
N HIS A 26 -0.19 14.96 -2.08
CA HIS A 26 -1.11 16.08 -1.96
C HIS A 26 -0.32 17.38 -1.76
N ASP A 27 -0.61 18.41 -2.55
CA ASP A 27 -0.09 19.78 -2.40
C ASP A 27 1.42 19.89 -2.12
N GLY A 28 2.22 19.14 -2.89
CA GLY A 28 3.68 19.13 -2.76
C GLY A 28 4.23 18.24 -1.64
N THR A 29 3.38 17.67 -0.78
CA THR A 29 3.74 16.59 0.14
C THR A 29 3.69 15.26 -0.59
N SER A 30 4.77 14.46 -0.46
CA SER A 30 4.81 13.06 -0.92
C SER A 30 5.24 12.14 0.22
N LEU A 31 4.37 11.21 0.64
CA LEU A 31 4.63 10.23 1.69
C LEU A 31 4.83 8.86 1.07
N LEU A 32 5.97 8.23 1.36
CA LEU A 32 6.23 6.85 0.99
C LEU A 32 5.86 5.96 2.17
N ILE A 33 4.95 5.01 1.98
CA ILE A 33 4.58 4.01 3.00
C ILE A 33 5.26 2.71 2.61
N ASP A 34 6.14 2.23 3.48
CA ASP A 34 7.04 1.11 3.29
C ASP A 34 8.04 1.27 2.12
N ALA A 35 9.10 0.49 2.18
CA ALA A 35 10.21 0.44 1.24
C ALA A 35 10.53 -1.03 0.87
N GLY A 36 9.52 -1.75 0.41
CA GLY A 36 9.65 -3.10 -0.11
C GLY A 36 10.49 -3.21 -1.37
N SER A 37 10.83 -4.44 -1.74
CA SER A 37 11.78 -4.72 -2.83
C SER A 37 11.39 -4.04 -4.15
N GLY A 38 12.33 -3.25 -4.68
CA GLY A 38 12.24 -2.55 -5.93
C GLY A 38 11.50 -1.20 -5.89
N VAL A 39 11.23 -0.65 -4.71
CA VAL A 39 10.51 0.63 -4.54
C VAL A 39 11.16 1.78 -5.34
N THR A 40 12.49 1.83 -5.43
CA THR A 40 13.18 2.90 -6.17
C THR A 40 12.96 2.81 -7.68
N GLN A 41 12.86 1.60 -8.24
CA GLN A 41 12.53 1.35 -9.64
C GLN A 41 11.08 1.73 -9.92
N ARG A 42 10.16 1.47 -8.97
CA ARG A 42 8.75 1.85 -9.10
C ARG A 42 8.56 3.37 -9.07
N LEU A 43 9.24 4.06 -8.15
CA LEU A 43 9.29 5.54 -8.15
C LEU A 43 9.82 6.09 -9.47
N ALA A 44 10.92 5.53 -9.99
CA ALA A 44 11.47 5.92 -11.28
C ALA A 44 10.49 5.67 -12.45
N ALA A 45 9.79 4.53 -12.48
CA ALA A 45 8.78 4.22 -13.50
C ALA A 45 7.57 5.17 -13.45
N LEU A 46 7.23 5.67 -12.26
CA LEU A 46 6.20 6.70 -12.06
C LEU A 46 6.69 8.12 -12.42
N GLY A 47 8.00 8.30 -12.65
CA GLY A 47 8.61 9.62 -12.85
C GLY A 47 8.73 10.43 -11.56
N VAL A 48 8.64 9.80 -10.39
CA VAL A 48 8.79 10.45 -9.08
C VAL A 48 10.22 10.25 -8.58
N SER A 49 10.88 11.35 -8.22
CA SER A 49 12.21 11.30 -7.65
C SER A 49 12.15 11.03 -6.14
N GLY A 50 12.96 10.09 -5.66
CA GLY A 50 13.12 9.82 -4.23
C GLY A 50 13.61 11.03 -3.44
N ARG A 51 14.26 11.99 -4.10
CA ARG A 51 14.67 13.27 -3.49
C ARG A 51 13.49 14.12 -3.00
N ASP A 52 12.33 13.97 -3.63
CA ASP A 52 11.15 14.81 -3.41
C ASP A 52 10.23 14.22 -2.32
N ILE A 53 10.45 12.96 -1.91
CA ILE A 53 9.73 12.32 -0.80
C ILE A 53 9.90 13.13 0.49
N THR A 54 8.78 13.51 1.09
CA THR A 54 8.71 14.29 2.33
C THR A 54 9.11 13.46 3.53
N ALA A 55 8.51 12.28 3.68
CA ALA A 55 8.80 11.32 4.73
C ALA A 55 8.54 9.89 4.25
N VAL A 56 9.24 8.95 4.88
CA VAL A 56 8.97 7.51 4.78
C VAL A 56 8.25 7.08 6.06
N LEU A 57 7.13 6.38 5.91
CA LEU A 57 6.34 5.78 6.99
C LEU A 57 6.54 4.26 6.91
N LEU A 58 7.01 3.62 7.97
CA LEU A 58 7.18 2.17 8.04
C LEU A 58 6.05 1.56 8.87
N THR A 59 5.34 0.60 8.30
CA THR A 59 4.23 -0.09 8.98
C THR A 59 4.76 -1.04 10.05
N HIS A 60 5.77 -1.85 9.71
CA HIS A 60 6.39 -2.83 10.59
C HIS A 60 7.74 -3.33 10.05
N MET A 61 8.39 -4.28 10.74
CA MET A 61 9.77 -4.72 10.47
C MET A 61 9.88 -6.10 9.78
N HIS A 62 8.97 -6.41 8.85
CA HIS A 62 9.20 -7.52 7.91
C HIS A 62 10.01 -7.06 6.69
N SER A 63 10.81 -7.99 6.15
CA SER A 63 11.76 -7.68 5.08
C SER A 63 11.07 -7.16 3.81
N ASP A 64 9.93 -7.72 3.42
CA ASP A 64 9.18 -7.29 2.24
C ASP A 64 8.61 -5.87 2.32
N HIS A 65 8.68 -5.23 3.49
CA HIS A 65 8.32 -3.83 3.72
C HIS A 65 9.53 -2.91 3.89
N VAL A 66 10.75 -3.41 4.14
CA VAL A 66 11.91 -2.55 4.49
C VAL A 66 13.20 -2.85 3.74
N ILE A 67 13.26 -3.94 2.97
CA ILE A 67 14.51 -4.46 2.39
C ILE A 67 15.24 -3.45 1.48
N ASP A 68 14.50 -2.57 0.81
CA ASP A 68 15.06 -1.58 -0.11
C ASP A 68 15.27 -0.20 0.54
N LEU A 69 15.09 -0.07 1.85
CA LEU A 69 15.21 1.23 2.54
C LEU A 69 16.60 1.86 2.35
N TYR A 70 17.67 1.07 2.42
CA TYR A 70 19.04 1.55 2.14
C TYR A 70 19.17 2.07 0.71
N GLN A 71 18.66 1.30 -0.24
CA GLN A 71 18.68 1.66 -1.66
C GLN A 71 17.90 2.95 -1.91
N PHE A 72 16.76 3.15 -1.26
CA PHE A 72 16.00 4.40 -1.28
C PHE A 72 16.85 5.60 -0.79
N ILE A 73 17.49 5.46 0.38
CA ILE A 73 18.32 6.52 0.96
C ILE A 73 19.45 6.91 0.00
N ILE A 74 20.23 5.93 -0.47
CA ILE A 74 21.36 6.16 -1.37
C ILE A 74 20.90 6.70 -2.73
N SER A 75 19.83 6.15 -3.31
CA SER A 75 19.29 6.62 -4.58
C SER A 75 18.83 8.08 -4.48
N SER A 76 18.15 8.47 -3.40
CA SER A 76 17.72 9.86 -3.21
C SER A 76 18.89 10.84 -3.07
N TRP A 77 19.99 10.41 -2.46
CA TRP A 77 21.24 11.18 -2.42
C TRP A 77 21.81 11.38 -3.84
N HIS A 78 21.84 10.33 -4.65
CA HIS A 78 22.29 10.41 -6.05
C HIS A 78 21.37 11.27 -6.92
N GLN A 79 20.10 11.39 -6.55
CA GLN A 79 19.11 12.26 -7.19
C GLN A 79 19.21 13.73 -6.73
N GLY A 80 20.15 14.05 -5.84
CA GLY A 80 20.43 15.41 -5.38
C GLY A 80 19.49 15.90 -4.28
N ARG A 81 19.00 14.99 -3.42
CA ARG A 81 18.24 15.39 -2.23
C ARG A 81 19.03 16.39 -1.39
N SER A 82 18.41 17.55 -1.13
CA SER A 82 19.02 18.70 -0.44
C SER A 82 18.54 18.90 0.99
N LYS A 83 17.90 17.88 1.58
CA LYS A 83 17.33 17.89 2.94
C LYS A 83 17.55 16.54 3.64
N PRO A 84 17.59 16.48 4.98
CA PRO A 84 17.65 15.21 5.71
C PRO A 84 16.52 14.25 5.33
N GLN A 85 16.74 12.96 5.50
CA GLN A 85 15.65 11.98 5.48
C GLN A 85 14.78 12.18 6.70
N ARG A 86 13.48 11.97 6.56
CA ARG A 86 12.55 11.80 7.68
C ARG A 86 11.94 10.42 7.57
N ILE A 87 12.21 9.57 8.54
CA ILE A 87 11.72 8.19 8.59
C ILE A 87 10.96 8.02 9.90
N ILE A 88 9.69 7.66 9.79
CA ILE A 88 8.77 7.45 10.91
C ILE A 88 8.39 5.98 10.90
N GLY A 89 8.50 5.29 12.03
CA GLY A 89 8.23 3.85 12.06
C GLY A 89 8.04 3.29 13.46
N PRO A 90 7.82 1.98 13.61
CA PRO A 90 7.64 1.33 14.91
C PRO A 90 8.89 1.50 15.81
N PRO A 91 8.75 1.28 17.13
CA PRO A 91 9.91 1.09 18.00
C PRO A 91 10.88 0.06 17.42
N GLY A 92 12.18 0.37 17.43
CA GLY A 92 13.23 -0.45 16.81
C GLY A 92 13.69 0.08 15.45
N THR A 93 12.96 1.01 14.83
CA THR A 93 13.34 1.67 13.57
C THR A 93 14.74 2.30 13.65
N ARG A 94 15.07 2.94 14.78
CA ARG A 94 16.39 3.58 14.96
C ARG A 94 17.53 2.57 14.95
N ALA A 95 17.35 1.46 15.67
CA ALA A 95 18.35 0.40 15.75
C ALA A 95 18.54 -0.24 14.36
N PHE A 96 17.44 -0.61 13.71
CA PHE A 96 17.46 -1.20 12.36
C PHE A 96 18.19 -0.32 11.35
N ILE A 97 17.87 0.98 11.26
CA ILE A 97 18.51 1.89 10.30
C ILE A 97 19.99 2.08 10.63
N THR A 98 20.35 2.13 11.90
CA THR A 98 21.75 2.27 12.33
C THR A 98 22.57 1.08 11.85
N GLU A 99 22.08 -0.14 12.04
CA GLU A 99 22.72 -1.37 11.58
C GLU A 99 22.75 -1.47 10.04
N LEU A 100 21.63 -1.16 9.39
CA LEU A 100 21.53 -1.14 7.93
C LEU A 100 22.55 -0.18 7.30
N MET A 101 22.70 1.02 7.86
CA MET A 101 23.69 1.99 7.40
C MET A 101 25.13 1.56 7.76
N ALA A 102 25.34 0.79 8.82
CA ALA A 102 26.65 0.26 9.19
C ALA A 102 27.14 -0.82 8.22
N CYS A 103 26.25 -1.69 7.72
CA CYS A 103 26.58 -2.74 6.75
C CYS A 103 27.31 -2.21 5.50
N TRP A 104 27.02 -0.98 5.10
CA TRP A 104 27.57 -0.34 3.90
C TRP A 104 28.50 0.85 4.20
N HIS A 105 28.96 0.98 5.45
CA HIS A 105 29.75 2.13 5.87
C HIS A 105 30.99 2.35 5.01
N LYS A 106 31.75 1.29 4.72
CA LYS A 106 32.97 1.38 3.91
C LYS A 106 32.67 1.91 2.50
N GLU A 107 31.73 1.27 1.81
CA GLU A 107 31.35 1.62 0.44
C GLU A 107 30.85 3.07 0.35
N ARG A 108 29.99 3.47 1.29
CA ARG A 108 29.47 4.85 1.36
C ARG A 108 30.58 5.86 1.62
N SER A 109 31.53 5.54 2.50
CA SER A 109 32.67 6.43 2.80
C SER A 109 33.57 6.61 1.59
N ASP A 110 33.87 5.53 0.86
CA ASP A 110 34.66 5.57 -0.38
C ASP A 110 33.98 6.46 -1.43
N ARG A 111 32.65 6.34 -1.59
CA ARG A 111 31.86 7.21 -2.47
C ARG A 111 31.92 8.67 -2.10
N ILE A 112 31.71 9.01 -0.82
CA ILE A 112 31.77 10.40 -0.35
C ILE A 112 33.14 11.01 -0.67
N ALA A 113 34.22 10.28 -0.39
CA ALA A 113 35.58 10.75 -0.62
C ALA A 113 35.91 10.92 -2.12
N PHE A 114 35.45 9.99 -2.97
CA PHE A 114 35.83 9.94 -4.38
C PHE A 114 34.91 10.74 -5.30
N GLU A 115 33.59 10.64 -5.11
CA GLU A 115 32.60 11.21 -6.03
C GLU A 115 32.34 12.70 -5.79
N GLN A 116 32.80 13.25 -4.64
CA GLN A 116 32.78 14.67 -4.31
C GLN A 116 31.44 15.37 -4.61
N ARG A 117 30.31 14.68 -4.36
CA ARG A 117 28.99 15.27 -4.51
C ARG A 117 28.87 16.52 -3.64
N PRO A 118 28.13 17.55 -4.08
CA PRO A 118 28.10 18.85 -3.40
C PRO A 118 27.49 18.82 -2.00
N SER A 119 26.81 17.73 -1.62
CA SER A 119 26.22 17.58 -0.30
C SER A 119 26.06 16.13 0.10
N THR A 120 26.17 15.85 1.40
CA THR A 120 25.83 14.57 2.04
C THR A 120 24.57 14.67 2.90
N ILE A 121 23.85 15.80 2.88
CA ILE A 121 22.69 16.06 3.75
C ILE A 121 21.59 14.99 3.61
N ALA A 122 21.49 14.34 2.45
CA ALA A 122 20.57 13.23 2.20
C ALA A 122 20.87 11.97 3.02
N LEU A 123 22.07 11.88 3.61
CA LEU A 123 22.52 10.79 4.47
C LEU A 123 22.27 11.08 5.95
N ASP A 124 21.87 12.31 6.30
CA ASP A 124 21.40 12.66 7.63
C ASP A 124 19.96 12.15 7.76
N ILE A 125 19.71 11.29 8.75
CA ILE A 125 18.42 10.61 8.92
C ILE A 125 17.79 11.04 10.24
N HIS A 126 16.67 11.76 10.15
CA HIS A 126 15.81 12.04 11.28
C HIS A 126 14.83 10.89 11.45
N ILE A 127 14.95 10.18 12.56
CA ILE A 127 14.13 9.00 12.88
C ILE A 127 13.18 9.37 14.00
N GLU A 128 11.90 9.11 13.78
CA GLU A 128 10.81 9.27 14.75
C GLU A 128 10.17 7.90 14.98
N GLU A 129 10.24 7.41 16.22
CA GLU A 129 9.64 6.12 16.58
C GLU A 129 8.25 6.35 17.13
N LEU A 130 7.27 5.65 16.58
CA LEU A 130 5.87 5.72 16.97
C LEU A 130 5.68 5.19 18.38
N HIS A 131 4.74 5.78 19.11
CA HIS A 131 4.36 5.26 20.41
C HIS A 131 3.71 3.87 20.26
N PRO A 132 4.06 2.88 21.11
CA PRO A 132 3.68 1.47 20.91
C PRO A 132 2.18 1.18 21.05
N THR A 133 1.42 2.04 21.75
CA THR A 133 0.00 1.80 22.07
C THR A 133 -0.89 2.98 21.68
N GLU A 134 -0.44 4.18 21.98
CA GLU A 134 -1.16 5.44 21.76
C GLU A 134 -0.36 6.40 20.87
N PRO A 135 -0.23 6.12 19.56
CA PRO A 135 0.48 7.02 18.65
C PRO A 135 -0.29 8.32 18.39
N GLU A 136 0.40 9.44 18.51
CA GLU A 136 -0.14 10.76 18.21
C GLU A 136 -0.16 11.04 16.68
N PRO A 137 -1.12 11.84 16.18
CA PRO A 137 -1.13 12.25 14.79
C PRO A 137 0.03 13.20 14.44
N ILE A 138 0.55 13.05 13.23
CA ILE A 138 1.73 13.76 12.73
C ILE A 138 1.33 14.59 11.50
N THR A 139 1.57 15.90 11.55
CA THR A 139 1.31 16.80 10.42
C THR A 139 2.55 16.90 9.51
N LEU A 140 2.36 16.64 8.22
CA LEU A 140 3.38 16.63 7.17
C LEU A 140 2.91 17.48 5.98
N GLY A 141 3.15 18.80 6.05
CA GLY A 141 2.64 19.74 5.05
C GLY A 141 1.10 19.77 5.07
N GLY A 142 0.46 19.54 3.92
CA GLY A 142 -1.00 19.48 3.81
C GLY A 142 -1.65 18.17 4.29
N LEU A 143 -0.90 17.23 4.85
CA LEU A 143 -1.39 15.92 5.29
C LEU A 143 -1.27 15.75 6.80
N VAL A 144 -2.25 15.09 7.41
CA VAL A 144 -2.21 14.59 8.79
C VAL A 144 -2.18 13.06 8.73
N VAL A 145 -1.19 12.46 9.39
CA VAL A 145 -1.02 11.01 9.47
C VAL A 145 -1.36 10.58 10.90
N GLN A 146 -2.44 9.82 11.07
CA GLN A 146 -2.77 9.13 12.30
C GLN A 146 -2.31 7.67 12.20
N PRO A 147 -1.25 7.28 12.91
CA PRO A 147 -0.88 5.87 13.01
C PRO A 147 -1.95 5.11 13.80
N VAL A 148 -2.19 3.86 13.41
CA VAL A 148 -3.19 2.97 14.03
C VAL A 148 -2.46 1.71 14.44
N VAL A 149 -2.43 1.37 15.72
CA VAL A 149 -1.85 0.10 16.17
C VAL A 149 -2.71 -1.05 15.66
N VAL A 150 -2.11 -1.95 14.87
CA VAL A 150 -2.79 -3.10 14.28
C VAL A 150 -2.21 -4.41 14.83
N ASP A 151 -2.87 -5.54 14.56
CA ASP A 151 -2.48 -6.84 15.11
C ASP A 151 -1.84 -7.72 14.03
N HIS A 152 -0.52 -7.87 14.11
CA HIS A 152 0.27 -8.65 13.17
C HIS A 152 1.32 -9.50 13.90
N LYS A 153 0.89 -10.20 14.96
CA LYS A 153 1.78 -11.09 15.70
C LYS A 153 2.39 -12.15 14.77
N PRO A 154 3.67 -12.52 14.92
CA PRO A 154 4.52 -12.29 16.08
C PRO A 154 5.26 -10.95 16.08
N ILE A 155 5.01 -10.06 15.13
CA ILE A 155 5.63 -8.73 15.11
C ILE A 155 5.04 -7.89 16.25
N GLU A 156 5.92 -7.43 17.14
CA GLU A 156 5.52 -6.75 18.37
C GLU A 156 4.84 -5.41 18.10
N HIS A 157 5.30 -4.69 17.06
CA HIS A 157 4.82 -3.37 16.70
C HIS A 157 4.50 -3.34 15.21
N ALA A 158 3.21 -3.22 14.90
CA ALA A 158 2.69 -3.06 13.55
C ALA A 158 1.65 -1.95 13.52
N TYR A 159 1.67 -1.17 12.44
CA TYR A 159 0.82 0.00 12.28
C TYR A 159 0.15 0.02 10.91
N GLY A 160 -1.13 0.39 10.92
CA GLY A 160 -1.79 1.03 9.78
C GLY A 160 -1.63 2.54 9.85
N PHE A 161 -2.00 3.23 8.77
CA PHE A 161 -1.97 4.69 8.70
C PHE A 161 -3.30 5.23 8.14
N ALA A 162 -4.00 6.04 8.93
CA ALA A 162 -5.09 6.86 8.45
C ALA A 162 -4.54 8.24 8.09
N ILE A 163 -4.69 8.64 6.83
CA ILE A 163 -4.11 9.86 6.27
C ILE A 163 -5.24 10.75 5.77
N SER A 164 -5.32 11.96 6.29
CA SER A 164 -6.26 12.99 5.86
C SER A 164 -5.55 14.23 5.34
N THR A 165 -6.24 15.03 4.55
CA THR A 165 -5.85 16.43 4.36
C THR A 165 -6.09 17.21 5.65
N THR A 166 -5.41 18.34 5.85
CA THR A 166 -5.58 19.17 7.06
C THR A 166 -7.00 19.73 7.23
N GLY A 167 -7.81 19.79 6.16
CA GLY A 167 -9.24 20.11 6.20
C GLY A 167 -10.15 18.90 6.36
N GLU A 168 -9.60 17.68 6.45
CA GLU A 168 -10.29 16.40 6.57
C GLU A 168 -11.26 16.06 5.42
N GLU A 169 -11.15 16.76 4.29
CA GLU A 169 -12.02 16.57 3.12
C GLU A 169 -11.74 15.27 2.34
N GLU A 170 -10.53 14.74 2.47
CA GLU A 170 -10.08 13.54 1.77
C GLU A 170 -9.37 12.61 2.77
N ARG A 171 -9.73 11.33 2.78
CA ARG A 171 -9.25 10.34 3.75
C ARG A 171 -8.85 9.03 3.07
N ALA A 172 -7.58 8.64 3.21
CA ALA A 172 -7.05 7.35 2.79
C ALA A 172 -6.56 6.56 4.00
N VAL A 173 -6.89 5.28 4.08
CA VAL A 173 -6.41 4.40 5.16
C VAL A 173 -5.63 3.24 4.59
N PHE A 174 -4.49 2.92 5.21
CA PHE A 174 -3.61 1.82 4.85
C PHE A 174 -3.57 0.85 6.02
N SER A 175 -3.84 -0.43 5.78
CA SER A 175 -3.91 -1.43 6.85
C SER A 175 -2.55 -1.74 7.49
N GLY A 176 -1.46 -1.62 6.73
CA GLY A 176 -0.26 -2.43 7.01
C GLY A 176 -0.59 -3.92 6.87
N ASP A 177 0.23 -4.78 7.42
CA ASP A 177 -0.15 -6.18 7.59
C ASP A 177 -0.86 -6.31 8.93
N THR A 178 -1.99 -7.03 8.95
CA THR A 178 -2.78 -7.29 10.14
C THR A 178 -3.84 -8.37 9.92
N ARG A 179 -4.19 -9.11 10.98
CA ARG A 179 -5.49 -9.80 11.08
C ARG A 179 -6.62 -8.79 11.32
N TRP A 180 -7.86 -9.26 11.38
CA TRP A 180 -8.99 -8.39 11.75
C TRP A 180 -8.70 -7.53 12.99
N CYS A 181 -8.76 -6.21 12.84
CA CYS A 181 -8.42 -5.26 13.88
C CYS A 181 -9.50 -4.18 14.01
N GLY A 182 -10.18 -4.13 15.17
CA GLY A 182 -11.24 -3.14 15.43
C GLY A 182 -10.76 -1.68 15.35
N ALA A 183 -9.53 -1.40 15.78
CA ALA A 183 -8.96 -0.05 15.68
C ALA A 183 -8.81 0.41 14.22
N LEU A 184 -8.48 -0.52 13.31
CA LEU A 184 -8.42 -0.24 11.88
C LEU A 184 -9.81 -0.01 11.30
N VAL A 185 -10.82 -0.78 11.72
CA VAL A 185 -12.23 -0.57 11.31
C VAL A 185 -12.69 0.84 11.68
N GLU A 186 -12.44 1.28 12.91
CA GLU A 186 -12.81 2.62 13.36
C GLU A 186 -12.04 3.72 12.62
N ALA A 187 -10.73 3.53 12.39
CA ALA A 187 -9.93 4.49 11.64
C ALA A 187 -10.36 4.61 10.16
N ALA A 188 -10.78 3.49 9.56
CA ALA A 188 -11.28 3.41 8.18
C ALA A 188 -12.72 3.91 8.02
N ARG A 189 -13.43 4.20 9.11
CA ARG A 189 -14.85 4.55 9.07
C ARG A 189 -15.12 5.73 8.13
N GLY A 190 -15.85 5.47 7.05
CA GLY A 190 -16.20 6.44 6.03
C GLY A 190 -15.03 7.06 5.26
N CYS A 191 -13.87 6.40 5.19
CA CYS A 191 -12.76 6.89 4.37
C CYS A 191 -13.07 6.78 2.86
N ASP A 192 -12.42 7.59 2.03
CA ASP A 192 -12.60 7.55 0.57
C ASP A 192 -12.00 6.29 -0.05
N VAL A 193 -10.87 5.84 0.50
CA VAL A 193 -10.17 4.63 0.06
C VAL A 193 -9.53 3.92 1.25
N LEU A 194 -9.74 2.61 1.31
CA LEU A 194 -9.04 1.69 2.20
C LEU A 194 -8.12 0.81 1.35
N VAL A 195 -6.81 0.96 1.54
CA VAL A 195 -5.78 0.08 1.00
C VAL A 195 -5.53 -1.02 2.02
N HIS A 196 -5.95 -2.25 1.70
CA HIS A 196 -5.94 -3.35 2.67
C HIS A 196 -5.15 -4.56 2.16
N GLU A 197 -4.32 -5.15 3.02
CA GLU A 197 -3.69 -6.45 2.77
C GLU A 197 -4.73 -7.56 2.55
N VAL A 198 -4.35 -8.64 1.88
CA VAL A 198 -5.25 -9.80 1.75
C VAL A 198 -4.50 -11.13 1.69
N PHE A 199 -4.85 -12.00 2.64
CA PHE A 199 -4.42 -13.38 2.65
C PHE A 199 -5.43 -14.31 1.97
N ILE A 200 -4.99 -14.97 0.91
CA ILE A 200 -5.81 -15.81 0.04
C ILE A 200 -5.52 -17.28 0.35
N LYS A 201 -6.03 -17.74 1.50
CA LYS A 201 -5.75 -19.09 2.03
C LYS A 201 -5.99 -20.20 0.99
N ARG A 202 -7.05 -20.11 0.18
CA ARG A 202 -7.36 -21.09 -0.88
C ARG A 202 -6.30 -21.20 -1.98
N ALA A 203 -5.54 -20.13 -2.20
CA ALA A 203 -4.49 -20.06 -3.21
C ALA A 203 -3.13 -20.52 -2.67
N MET A 204 -3.04 -20.92 -1.39
CA MET A 204 -1.79 -21.33 -0.75
C MET A 204 -1.74 -22.84 -0.48
N PRO A 205 -1.38 -23.66 -1.49
CA PRO A 205 -1.36 -25.11 -1.32
C PRO A 205 -0.25 -25.56 -0.36
N VAL A 206 -0.49 -26.69 0.29
CA VAL A 206 0.54 -27.49 0.97
C VAL A 206 1.48 -28.05 -0.10
N SER A 207 2.78 -27.91 0.14
CA SER A 207 3.84 -28.37 -0.76
C SER A 207 4.93 -29.07 0.03
N GLU A 208 5.28 -30.27 -0.41
CA GLU A 208 6.32 -31.09 0.23
C GLU A 208 7.65 -30.33 0.28
N GLY A 209 8.29 -30.31 1.46
CA GLY A 209 9.57 -29.63 1.69
C GLY A 209 9.53 -28.09 1.71
N VAL A 210 8.37 -27.47 1.43
CA VAL A 210 8.24 -26.01 1.33
C VAL A 210 7.18 -25.46 2.28
N ARG A 211 5.98 -26.05 2.32
CA ARG A 211 4.86 -25.51 3.10
C ARG A 211 3.97 -26.62 3.63
N THR A 212 3.88 -26.74 4.95
CA THR A 212 2.96 -27.67 5.61
C THR A 212 1.57 -27.04 5.82
N ALA A 213 0.57 -27.85 6.18
CA ALA A 213 -0.73 -27.32 6.59
C ALA A 213 -0.62 -26.39 7.82
N ALA A 214 0.26 -26.73 8.77
CA ALA A 214 0.55 -25.88 9.93
C ALA A 214 1.19 -24.56 9.52
N THR A 215 2.05 -24.56 8.48
CA THR A 215 2.61 -23.33 7.92
C THR A 215 1.51 -22.43 7.34
N VAL A 216 0.60 -22.99 6.54
CA VAL A 216 -0.53 -22.22 5.97
C VAL A 216 -1.38 -21.62 7.07
N GLU A 217 -1.73 -22.39 8.11
CA GLU A 217 -2.54 -21.92 9.22
C GLU A 217 -1.82 -20.84 10.05
N ALA A 218 -0.54 -21.06 10.35
CA ALA A 218 0.25 -20.10 11.10
C ALA A 218 0.34 -18.77 10.35
N THR A 219 0.65 -18.78 9.05
CA THR A 219 0.66 -17.56 8.24
C THR A 219 -0.71 -16.92 8.18
N ALA A 220 -1.78 -17.68 7.91
CA ALA A 220 -3.13 -17.16 7.87
C ALA A 220 -3.58 -16.49 9.19
N SER A 221 -3.08 -16.95 10.34
CA SER A 221 -3.55 -16.54 11.67
C SER A 221 -3.24 -15.09 12.05
N TYR A 222 -2.34 -14.43 11.32
CA TYR A 222 -1.90 -13.06 11.60
C TYR A 222 -2.08 -12.10 10.42
N HIS A 223 -2.83 -12.52 9.41
CA HIS A 223 -3.23 -11.73 8.26
C HIS A 223 -4.75 -11.72 8.12
N THR A 224 -5.28 -10.77 7.35
CA THR A 224 -6.72 -10.67 7.11
C THR A 224 -7.10 -11.57 5.95
N LEU A 225 -8.04 -12.48 6.17
CA LEU A 225 -8.44 -13.41 5.12
C LEU A 225 -9.23 -12.68 4.04
N SER A 226 -9.11 -13.17 2.81
CA SER A 226 -9.97 -12.78 1.68
C SER A 226 -11.48 -12.93 1.99
N SER A 227 -11.86 -13.87 2.86
CA SER A 227 -13.24 -14.05 3.37
C SER A 227 -13.66 -13.06 4.46
N GLU A 228 -12.77 -12.15 4.87
CA GLU A 228 -12.96 -11.19 5.96
C GLU A 228 -12.83 -9.74 5.49
N VAL A 229 -11.90 -9.46 4.57
CA VAL A 229 -11.60 -8.08 4.14
C VAL A 229 -12.81 -7.33 3.57
N GLY A 230 -13.72 -8.02 2.87
CA GLY A 230 -14.98 -7.45 2.39
C GLY A 230 -15.91 -7.05 3.54
N LYS A 231 -16.03 -7.90 4.57
CA LYS A 231 -16.84 -7.61 5.77
C LYS A 231 -16.29 -6.40 6.53
N LEU A 232 -14.96 -6.31 6.63
CA LEU A 232 -14.29 -5.18 7.26
C LEU A 232 -14.59 -3.87 6.53
N ALA A 233 -14.46 -3.88 5.20
CA ALA A 233 -14.78 -2.73 4.36
C ALA A 233 -16.26 -2.31 4.46
N ALA A 234 -17.18 -3.28 4.56
CA ALA A 234 -18.60 -3.02 4.77
C ALA A 234 -18.89 -2.42 6.15
N GLU A 235 -18.27 -2.95 7.21
CA GLU A 235 -18.43 -2.45 8.58
C GLU A 235 -17.90 -1.03 8.75
N ALA A 236 -16.76 -0.74 8.11
CA ALA A 236 -16.16 0.59 8.07
C ALA A 236 -16.88 1.53 7.07
N GLN A 237 -17.77 1.03 6.21
CA GLN A 237 -18.48 1.82 5.20
C GLN A 237 -17.53 2.62 4.29
N VAL A 238 -16.45 1.98 3.83
CA VAL A 238 -15.42 2.65 3.03
C VAL A 238 -15.94 3.02 1.64
N GLY A 239 -15.37 4.07 1.05
CA GLY A 239 -15.73 4.51 -0.30
C GLY A 239 -15.25 3.55 -1.39
N VAL A 240 -14.01 3.07 -1.29
CA VAL A 240 -13.39 2.10 -2.20
C VAL A 240 -12.49 1.16 -1.39
N LEU A 241 -12.61 -0.15 -1.63
CA LEU A 241 -11.67 -1.15 -1.12
C LEU A 241 -10.62 -1.45 -2.19
N LEU A 242 -9.39 -1.03 -1.96
CA LEU A 242 -8.24 -1.28 -2.84
C LEU A 242 -7.36 -2.38 -2.22
N LEU A 243 -7.49 -3.60 -2.74
CA LEU A 243 -6.73 -4.75 -2.25
C LEU A 243 -5.25 -4.61 -2.62
N ASN A 244 -4.38 -4.86 -1.64
CA ASN A 244 -2.93 -4.77 -1.73
C ASN A 244 -2.30 -5.98 -1.02
N HIS A 245 -0.96 -6.10 -1.06
CA HIS A 245 -0.18 -7.12 -0.34
C HIS A 245 -0.79 -8.53 -0.45
N PHE A 246 -0.65 -9.11 -1.64
CA PHE A 246 -1.28 -10.40 -1.92
C PHE A 246 -0.41 -11.55 -1.42
N ALA A 247 -0.93 -12.30 -0.45
CA ALA A 247 -0.29 -13.48 0.11
C ALA A 247 -1.18 -14.72 -0.08
N PRO A 248 -0.84 -15.67 -0.97
CA PRO A 248 0.30 -15.67 -1.90
C PRO A 248 0.11 -14.70 -3.07
N PRO A 249 1.18 -14.34 -3.79
CA PRO A 249 1.12 -13.34 -4.87
C PRO A 249 0.58 -13.89 -6.20
N VAL A 250 0.26 -15.19 -6.27
CA VAL A 250 -0.38 -15.86 -7.42
C VAL A 250 -1.72 -16.42 -6.96
N PHE A 251 -2.79 -16.00 -7.64
CA PHE A 251 -4.17 -16.31 -7.27
C PHE A 251 -5.09 -16.07 -8.47
N ASP A 252 -6.29 -16.63 -8.39
CA ASP A 252 -7.37 -16.35 -9.33
C ASP A 252 -8.05 -15.03 -8.95
N LYS A 253 -7.94 -14.03 -9.83
CA LYS A 253 -8.50 -12.68 -9.62
C LYS A 253 -10.03 -12.69 -9.56
N ASP A 254 -10.70 -13.48 -10.40
CA ASP A 254 -12.16 -13.51 -10.46
C ASP A 254 -12.72 -14.20 -9.20
N ALA A 255 -12.07 -15.29 -8.77
CA ALA A 255 -12.43 -15.96 -7.51
C ALA A 255 -12.15 -15.09 -6.28
N LEU A 256 -11.11 -14.25 -6.30
CA LEU A 256 -10.86 -13.28 -5.23
C LEU A 256 -11.93 -12.19 -5.20
N MET A 257 -12.23 -11.59 -6.36
CA MET A 257 -13.24 -10.56 -6.49
C MET A 257 -14.62 -11.04 -6.05
N ALA A 258 -15.00 -12.26 -6.46
CA ALA A 258 -16.30 -12.83 -6.10
C ALA A 258 -16.46 -13.05 -4.58
N GLU A 259 -15.42 -13.51 -3.90
CA GLU A 259 -15.46 -13.74 -2.44
C GLU A 259 -15.44 -12.43 -1.66
N VAL A 260 -14.57 -11.49 -2.01
CA VAL A 260 -14.53 -10.19 -1.31
C VAL A 260 -15.82 -9.40 -1.56
N GLY A 261 -16.29 -9.39 -2.81
CA GLY A 261 -17.51 -8.70 -3.23
C GLY A 261 -18.82 -9.34 -2.75
N SER A 262 -18.79 -10.52 -2.12
CA SER A 262 -20.02 -11.06 -1.51
C SER A 262 -20.43 -10.28 -0.26
N ASP A 263 -19.45 -9.73 0.46
CA ASP A 263 -19.65 -9.05 1.74
C ASP A 263 -19.62 -7.52 1.64
N PHE A 264 -19.15 -6.94 0.53
CA PHE A 264 -19.06 -5.50 0.31
C PHE A 264 -19.71 -5.07 -1.01
N ASP A 265 -20.72 -4.22 -0.94
CA ASP A 265 -21.44 -3.70 -2.12
C ASP A 265 -20.74 -2.51 -2.80
N GLY A 266 -19.72 -1.94 -2.15
CA GLY A 266 -18.92 -0.86 -2.71
C GLY A 266 -17.91 -1.33 -3.77
N PRO A 267 -17.20 -0.39 -4.43
CA PRO A 267 -16.17 -0.73 -5.39
C PRO A 267 -15.01 -1.49 -4.74
N VAL A 268 -14.77 -2.72 -5.21
CA VAL A 268 -13.58 -3.52 -4.89
C VAL A 268 -12.63 -3.46 -6.08
N VAL A 269 -11.35 -3.19 -5.80
CA VAL A 269 -10.29 -3.13 -6.81
C VAL A 269 -9.16 -4.07 -6.41
N ILE A 270 -8.78 -4.98 -7.30
CA ILE A 270 -7.55 -5.77 -7.15
C ILE A 270 -6.39 -4.88 -7.56
N GLY A 271 -5.58 -4.46 -6.59
CA GLY A 271 -4.41 -3.62 -6.83
C GLY A 271 -3.40 -4.24 -7.79
N GLU A 272 -2.79 -3.39 -8.60
CA GLU A 272 -1.64 -3.70 -9.44
C GLU A 272 -0.57 -2.64 -9.21
N ASP A 273 0.69 -3.00 -9.43
CA ASP A 273 1.78 -2.05 -9.33
C ASP A 273 1.55 -0.86 -10.27
N LEU A 274 1.89 0.34 -9.79
CA LEU A 274 1.68 1.64 -10.43
C LEU A 274 0.21 2.02 -10.65
N MET A 275 -0.73 1.29 -10.07
CA MET A 275 -2.14 1.70 -10.05
C MET A 275 -2.30 2.93 -9.15
N GLN A 276 -3.02 3.93 -9.65
CA GLN A 276 -3.22 5.21 -9.00
C GLN A 276 -4.71 5.51 -8.83
N TYR A 277 -5.11 5.83 -7.60
CA TYR A 277 -6.43 6.33 -7.26
C TYR A 277 -6.36 7.80 -6.89
N ASP A 278 -7.15 8.62 -7.60
CA ASP A 278 -7.29 10.05 -7.36
C ASP A 278 -8.61 10.29 -6.63
N ILE A 279 -8.53 10.63 -5.33
CA ILE A 279 -9.69 10.80 -4.44
C ILE A 279 -10.64 11.91 -4.94
N PRO A 280 -10.19 13.15 -5.24
CA PRO A 280 -11.11 14.22 -5.64
C PRO A 280 -11.89 13.90 -6.91
N THR A 281 -11.26 13.22 -7.87
CA THR A 281 -11.93 12.83 -9.13
C THR A 281 -12.61 11.46 -9.08
N LYS A 282 -12.36 10.67 -8.04
CA LYS A 282 -12.77 9.26 -7.91
C LYS A 282 -12.38 8.43 -9.13
N THR A 283 -11.17 8.66 -9.66
CA THR A 283 -10.68 7.97 -10.86
C THR A 283 -9.56 7.01 -10.53
N LEU A 284 -9.60 5.85 -11.19
CA LEU A 284 -8.53 4.86 -11.15
C LEU A 284 -7.76 4.92 -12.47
N ARG A 285 -6.43 4.93 -12.37
CA ARG A 285 -5.50 4.84 -13.51
C ARG A 285 -4.61 3.63 -13.30
N ALA A 286 -4.65 2.69 -14.24
CA ALA A 286 -3.65 1.62 -14.32
C ALA A 286 -2.56 2.06 -15.30
N GLN A 287 -1.29 2.03 -14.88
CA GLN A 287 -0.17 2.26 -15.78
C GLN A 287 0.19 0.93 -16.45
N MET A 288 0.14 0.86 -17.77
CA MET A 288 0.64 -0.32 -18.48
C MET A 288 2.15 -0.47 -18.22
N PRO A 289 2.68 -1.69 -18.02
CA PRO A 289 4.11 -1.89 -17.84
C PRO A 289 4.84 -1.40 -19.08
N LEU A 290 5.72 -0.41 -18.91
CA LEU A 290 6.69 0.12 -19.88
C LEU A 290 6.29 -0.04 -21.37
N ALA A 291 5.10 0.44 -21.72
CA ALA A 291 4.82 0.87 -23.08
C ALA A 291 4.99 2.39 -23.13
N ALA A 292 5.44 2.91 -24.27
CA ALA A 292 5.66 4.33 -24.50
C ALA A 292 4.47 5.20 -24.01
N PRO A 293 4.68 6.50 -23.73
CA PRO A 293 3.77 7.37 -22.95
C PRO A 293 2.32 7.56 -23.46
N SER A 294 1.89 6.83 -24.48
CA SER A 294 0.65 7.07 -25.24
C SER A 294 -0.50 6.09 -24.96
N GLN A 295 -0.39 5.15 -24.02
CA GLN A 295 -1.53 4.28 -23.66
C GLN A 295 -1.80 4.31 -22.15
N GLN A 296 -2.69 5.23 -21.75
CA GLN A 296 -3.31 5.27 -20.42
C GLN A 296 -4.78 4.88 -20.56
N VAL A 297 -5.27 4.00 -19.69
CA VAL A 297 -6.71 3.68 -19.60
C VAL A 297 -7.26 4.35 -18.33
N LEU A 298 -8.20 5.26 -18.52
CA LEU A 298 -8.94 5.90 -17.42
C LEU A 298 -10.22 5.10 -17.18
N VAL A 299 -10.42 4.62 -15.96
CA VAL A 299 -11.65 3.91 -15.58
C VAL A 299 -12.34 4.70 -14.48
N ARG A 300 -13.62 5.04 -14.68
CA ARG A 300 -14.50 5.51 -13.59
C ARG A 300 -15.04 4.29 -12.87
N LEU A 301 -14.78 4.21 -11.56
CA LEU A 301 -15.28 3.11 -10.75
C LEU A 301 -16.81 3.18 -10.66
N SER A 302 -17.46 2.04 -10.89
CA SER A 302 -18.90 1.82 -10.70
C SER A 302 -19.09 0.77 -9.60
N PRO A 303 -20.25 0.68 -8.94
CA PRO A 303 -20.53 -0.36 -7.97
C PRO A 303 -20.30 -1.77 -8.55
N TYR A 304 -19.83 -2.71 -7.73
CA TYR A 304 -19.64 -4.10 -8.16
C TYR A 304 -21.02 -4.72 -8.45
N ASN A 305 -21.26 -5.13 -9.70
CA ASN A 305 -22.54 -5.72 -10.10
C ASN A 305 -22.51 -7.22 -9.80
N LYS A 306 -23.20 -7.64 -8.72
CA LYS A 306 -23.33 -9.05 -8.34
C LYS A 306 -23.95 -9.86 -9.51
N PRO A 307 -23.33 -10.95 -9.97
CA PRO A 307 -23.97 -11.84 -10.93
C PRO A 307 -25.20 -12.49 -10.29
N GLY A 308 -26.40 -12.01 -10.65
CA GLY A 308 -27.67 -12.53 -10.12
C GLY A 308 -28.87 -11.58 -10.21
N ASN A 309 -28.66 -10.27 -10.28
CA ASN A 309 -29.77 -9.29 -10.41
C ASN A 309 -30.12 -9.02 -11.88
N ALA A 310 -30.53 -10.07 -12.60
CA ALA A 310 -31.31 -9.87 -13.82
C ALA A 310 -32.78 -9.68 -13.42
N HIS A 311 -33.20 -8.44 -13.16
CA HIS A 311 -34.63 -8.13 -13.16
C HIS A 311 -35.17 -8.35 -14.57
N ALA A 312 -35.98 -9.40 -14.74
CA ALA A 312 -36.77 -9.64 -15.93
C ALA A 312 -37.71 -8.43 -16.13
N SER A 313 -37.39 -7.55 -17.08
CA SER A 313 -38.35 -6.61 -17.61
C SER A 313 -39.20 -7.32 -18.65
N THR A 314 -40.47 -7.52 -18.33
CA THR A 314 -41.49 -7.99 -19.25
C THR A 314 -41.73 -6.92 -20.32
N ALA A 315 -41.37 -7.21 -21.57
CA ALA A 315 -41.78 -6.42 -22.72
C ALA A 315 -43.26 -6.68 -23.02
N SER A 316 -44.11 -5.66 -22.84
CA SER A 316 -45.47 -5.64 -23.35
C SER A 316 -45.44 -5.24 -24.83
N ASN A 317 -45.91 -6.14 -25.70
CA ASN A 317 -46.17 -5.84 -27.11
C ASN A 317 -47.47 -5.01 -27.21
N GLY A 318 -47.33 -3.71 -27.49
CA GLY A 318 -48.41 -2.86 -27.95
C GLY A 318 -48.40 -2.75 -29.47
N SER A 319 -49.34 -3.44 -30.11
CA SER A 319 -49.71 -3.23 -31.51
C SER A 319 -50.35 -1.85 -31.68
N ASN A 320 -49.93 -1.09 -32.70
CA ASN A 320 -50.82 -0.16 -33.41
C ASN A 320 -50.35 0.01 -34.85
N GLY A 321 -51.26 -0.27 -35.78
CA GLY A 321 -51.08 -0.11 -37.21
C GLY A 321 -51.51 1.27 -37.72
N SER A 322 -51.64 1.31 -39.05
CA SER A 322 -51.89 2.45 -39.97
C SER A 322 -50.63 3.27 -40.28
N ILE A 323 -50.15 3.40 -41.52
CA ILE A 323 -50.74 3.27 -42.88
C ILE A 323 -49.80 2.45 -43.76
#